data_AF-A0A8H6HH96-F1
#
_entry.id   AF-A0A8H6HH96-F1
#
_cell.length_a   1.000
_cell.length_b   1.000
_cell.length_c   1.000
_cell.angle_alpha   90.00
_cell.angle_beta   90.00
_cell.angle_gamma   90.00
#
_symmetry.space_group_name_H-M   'P 1'
#
loop_
_entity.id
_entity.type
_entity.pdbx_description
1 polymer ?
#
loop_
_entity_poly.entity_id
_entity_poly.type
_entity_poly.pdbx_seq_one_letter_code
_entity_poly.pdbx_strand_id
1 'polypeptide(L)'
;MSKIPDVKWAENNHHLTWALITEMEKEPYRSTFFGKSSKAENTKGVSKVKVCQQIAQAVIPHVHTINAKTAGNRVSTKIDWLFAQYKNQAQRLRKTGGGIEVGEGTVGGSAGGNDALDFYIGADGPNSDTPAHAQNLWQEINSAFPFFGRLHRQTATRPNVVPIVVTTGVGPHGSQSLWLQPRNQGAVNNLSSQAAPALDDNLSSQALDNFLGINTTKTLGQGAPLSRSSSFSSVHSESQAPPPPLSQLPPSAQSSKRPPKLSTQARAAADKIASVKLVPQKRSLQETLSDITERNFTLLTARADRDSQTQTRQVLLAEFNAGLWTREEYRAEVNALLNRPLASSSSSSLSTSSSSPAIPEAQHLPRAHSPDWPENLFQDQD
;
A
#
# COMPACT_ATOMS: atom_id res chain seq x y z
N MET A 1 31.59 6.92 26.35
CA MET A 1 31.00 6.12 25.26
C MET A 1 31.78 6.39 24.00
N SER A 2 32.44 5.39 23.43
CA SER A 2 33.19 5.57 22.18
C SER A 2 32.23 5.97 21.04
N LYS A 3 32.58 7.00 20.29
CA LYS A 3 31.78 7.47 19.14
C LYS A 3 31.74 6.38 18.08
N ILE A 4 30.54 5.95 17.67
CA ILE A 4 30.38 4.92 16.65
C ILE A 4 30.75 5.55 15.29
N PRO A 5 31.77 5.04 14.56
CA PRO A 5 32.19 5.61 13.29
C PRO A 5 31.08 5.51 12.26
N ASP A 6 30.99 6.44 11.31
CA ASP A 6 29.99 6.38 10.25
C ASP A 6 30.37 5.33 9.19
N VAL A 7 29.37 4.69 8.56
CA VAL A 7 29.59 3.65 7.54
C VAL A 7 29.51 4.28 6.17
N LYS A 8 30.64 4.31 5.47
CA LYS A 8 30.74 4.92 4.14
C LYS A 8 30.36 3.92 3.04
N TRP A 9 29.06 3.73 2.85
CA TRP A 9 28.49 2.77 1.88
C TRP A 9 28.88 3.00 0.41
N ALA A 10 29.35 4.20 0.07
CA ALA A 10 29.69 4.59 -1.30
C ALA A 10 31.19 4.46 -1.64
N GLU A 11 32.06 4.23 -0.64
CA GLU A 11 33.49 4.10 -0.89
C GLU A 11 33.87 2.79 -1.60
N ASN A 12 35.02 2.81 -2.30
CA ASN A 12 35.57 1.71 -3.10
C ASN A 12 34.53 1.07 -4.02
N ASN A 13 33.91 1.87 -4.90
CA ASN A 13 32.89 1.42 -5.85
C ASN A 13 31.74 0.64 -5.17
N HIS A 14 31.28 1.16 -4.03
CA HIS A 14 30.20 0.57 -3.25
C HIS A 14 30.46 -0.87 -2.75
N HIS A 15 31.72 -1.25 -2.50
CA HIS A 15 32.08 -2.60 -2.07
C HIS A 15 31.24 -3.14 -0.90
N LEU A 16 30.95 -2.31 0.12
CA LEU A 16 30.11 -2.72 1.25
C LEU A 16 28.66 -3.00 0.85
N THR A 17 28.13 -2.27 -0.12
CA THR A 17 26.77 -2.51 -0.64
C THR A 17 26.73 -3.84 -1.41
N TRP A 18 27.78 -4.15 -2.17
CA TRP A 18 27.92 -5.44 -2.84
C TRP A 18 28.11 -6.61 -1.87
N ALA A 19 28.91 -6.43 -0.82
CA ALA A 19 29.07 -7.40 0.25
C ALA A 19 27.74 -7.64 0.97
N LEU A 20 26.98 -6.57 1.26
CA LEU A 20 25.64 -6.66 1.84
C LEU A 20 24.69 -7.49 0.97
N ILE A 21 24.61 -7.23 -0.34
CA ILE A 21 23.76 -8.01 -1.24
C ILE A 21 24.20 -9.47 -1.27
N THR A 22 25.51 -9.73 -1.30
CA THR A 22 26.07 -11.09 -1.28
C THR A 22 25.69 -11.85 0.00
N GLU A 23 25.75 -11.20 1.16
CA GLU A 23 25.28 -11.79 2.42
C GLU A 23 23.77 -12.05 2.38
N MET A 24 22.96 -11.10 1.91
CA MET A 24 21.50 -11.28 1.79
C MET A 24 21.10 -12.46 0.91
N GLU A 25 21.92 -12.80 -0.10
CA GLU A 25 21.67 -13.91 -1.03
C GLU A 25 21.96 -15.29 -0.43
N LYS A 26 22.70 -15.38 0.67
CA LYS A 26 23.01 -16.66 1.32
C LYS A 26 21.72 -17.34 1.79
N GLU A 27 21.62 -18.65 1.56
CA GLU A 27 20.49 -19.50 1.97
C GLU A 27 19.90 -19.23 3.37
N PRO A 28 20.69 -19.09 4.46
CA PRO A 28 20.11 -18.81 5.79
C PRO A 28 19.40 -17.45 5.89
N TYR A 29 19.72 -16.48 5.04
CA TYR A 29 19.20 -15.12 5.08
C TYR A 29 18.24 -14.82 3.93
N ARG A 30 18.37 -15.57 2.84
CA ARG A 30 17.61 -15.43 1.61
C ARG A 30 16.11 -15.35 1.86
N SER A 31 15.54 -16.33 2.59
CA SER A 31 14.09 -16.36 2.82
C SER A 31 13.55 -15.23 3.67
N THR A 32 14.41 -14.56 4.45
CA THR A 32 14.02 -13.38 5.23
C THR A 32 13.81 -12.15 4.33
N PHE A 33 14.62 -11.98 3.28
CA PHE A 33 14.58 -10.77 2.43
C PHE A 33 13.89 -11.01 1.08
N PHE A 34 14.14 -12.16 0.46
CA PHE A 34 13.64 -12.53 -0.87
C PHE A 34 12.48 -13.53 -0.80
N GLY A 35 12.11 -14.02 0.39
CA GLY A 35 11.06 -15.02 0.55
C GLY A 35 11.54 -16.43 0.19
N LYS A 36 10.66 -17.40 0.37
CA LYS A 36 10.96 -18.82 0.20
C LYS A 36 11.27 -19.15 -1.27
N SER A 37 12.35 -19.90 -1.51
CA SER A 37 12.69 -20.38 -2.85
C SER A 37 11.81 -21.58 -3.26
N SER A 38 11.30 -22.34 -2.29
CA SER A 38 10.40 -23.46 -2.53
C SER A 38 9.26 -23.51 -1.50
N LYS A 39 8.16 -24.17 -1.86
CA LYS A 39 7.00 -24.35 -0.96
C LYS A 39 7.34 -25.16 0.31
N ALA A 40 8.33 -26.05 0.22
CA ALA A 40 8.78 -26.91 1.31
C ALA A 40 9.72 -26.20 2.30
N GLU A 41 10.24 -25.02 1.96
CA GLU A 41 11.14 -24.28 2.83
C GLU A 41 10.37 -23.71 4.03
N ASN A 42 10.75 -24.12 5.25
CA ASN A 42 10.18 -23.57 6.47
C ASN A 42 10.96 -22.35 6.93
N THR A 43 10.25 -21.28 7.27
CA THR A 43 10.86 -20.06 7.81
C THR A 43 11.47 -20.41 9.15
N LYS A 44 12.81 -20.40 9.23
CA LYS A 44 13.52 -20.52 10.52
C LYS A 44 13.08 -19.31 11.33
N GLY A 45 12.50 -19.50 12.52
CA GLY A 45 11.89 -18.45 13.36
C GLY A 45 12.86 -17.38 13.91
N VAL A 46 13.95 -17.11 13.19
CA VAL A 46 14.92 -16.05 13.47
C VAL A 46 14.29 -14.71 13.10
N SER A 47 14.31 -13.76 14.02
CA SER A 47 13.77 -12.43 13.74
C SER A 47 14.64 -11.68 12.72
N LYS A 48 14.01 -10.85 11.87
CA LYS A 48 14.72 -9.98 10.90
C LYS A 48 15.84 -9.17 11.56
N VAL A 49 15.63 -8.70 12.80
CA VAL A 49 16.63 -7.95 13.58
C VAL A 49 17.88 -8.78 13.85
N LYS A 50 17.74 -10.05 14.26
CA LYS A 50 18.89 -10.95 14.48
C LYS A 50 19.65 -11.23 13.18
N VAL A 51 18.92 -11.44 12.08
CA VAL A 51 19.53 -11.62 10.75
C VAL A 51 20.34 -10.38 10.36
N CYS A 52 19.79 -9.17 10.51
CA CYS A 52 20.53 -7.93 10.22
C CYS A 52 21.77 -7.75 11.10
N GLN A 53 21.75 -8.19 12.37
CA GLN A 53 22.94 -8.17 13.23
C GLN A 53 24.02 -9.15 12.74
N GLN A 54 23.63 -10.36 12.33
CA GLN A 54 24.55 -11.36 11.78
C GLN A 54 25.17 -10.88 10.47
N ILE A 55 24.37 -10.29 9.58
CA ILE A 55 24.89 -9.66 8.35
C ILE A 55 25.82 -8.49 8.70
N ALA A 56 25.48 -7.68 9.71
CA ALA A 56 26.35 -6.58 10.14
C ALA A 56 27.70 -7.07 10.68
N GLN A 57 27.74 -8.21 11.36
CA GLN A 57 28.99 -8.85 11.79
C GLN A 57 29.88 -9.22 10.59
N ALA A 58 29.28 -9.69 9.49
CA ALA A 58 30.01 -10.05 8.27
C ALA A 58 30.44 -8.82 7.44
N VAL A 59 29.57 -7.83 7.27
CA VAL A 59 29.77 -6.69 6.35
C VAL A 59 30.52 -5.53 7.00
N ILE A 60 30.25 -5.24 8.28
CA ILE A 60 30.84 -4.10 9.02
C ILE A 60 31.34 -4.54 10.40
N PRO A 61 32.29 -5.50 10.48
CA PRO A 61 32.73 -6.12 11.73
C PRO A 61 33.21 -5.08 12.76
N HIS A 62 33.93 -4.04 12.34
CA HIS A 62 34.42 -2.99 13.23
C HIS A 62 33.29 -2.24 13.96
N VAL A 63 32.19 -1.92 13.27
CA VAL A 63 31.03 -1.24 13.89
C VAL A 63 30.27 -2.21 14.80
N HIS A 64 30.16 -3.47 14.39
CA HIS A 64 29.48 -4.52 15.15
C HIS A 64 30.17 -4.79 16.50
N THR A 65 31.51 -4.85 16.53
CA THR A 65 32.30 -5.03 17.76
C THR A 65 32.06 -3.91 18.77
N ILE A 66 31.84 -2.67 18.30
CA ILE A 66 31.52 -1.52 19.16
C ILE A 66 30.07 -1.60 19.66
N ASN A 67 29.12 -1.83 18.74
CA ASN A 67 27.70 -1.93 19.08
C ASN A 67 26.92 -2.73 18.01
N ALA A 68 26.65 -4.01 18.33
CA ALA A 68 25.92 -4.92 17.45
C ALA A 68 24.52 -4.41 17.07
N LYS A 69 23.79 -3.77 18.00
CA LYS A 69 22.43 -3.25 17.76
C LYS A 69 22.46 -2.10 16.76
N THR A 70 23.37 -1.14 16.93
CA THR A 70 23.52 -0.01 16.01
C THR A 70 23.99 -0.49 14.63
N ALA A 71 24.92 -1.44 14.57
CA ALA A 71 25.39 -2.02 13.31
C ALA A 71 24.23 -2.72 12.55
N GLY A 72 23.44 -3.55 13.25
CA GLY A 72 22.25 -4.19 12.69
C GLY A 72 21.21 -3.20 12.18
N ASN A 73 20.97 -2.10 12.90
CA ASN A 73 20.05 -1.05 12.45
C ASN A 73 20.54 -0.37 11.15
N ARG A 74 21.84 -0.05 11.06
CA ARG A 74 22.42 0.56 9.85
C ARG A 74 22.30 -0.35 8.63
N VAL A 75 22.55 -1.65 8.81
CA VAL A 75 22.31 -2.65 7.76
C VAL A 75 20.84 -2.67 7.37
N SER A 76 19.91 -2.73 8.33
CA SER A 76 18.46 -2.72 8.03
C SER A 76 18.05 -1.49 7.21
N THR A 77 18.45 -0.30 7.63
CA THR A 77 18.14 0.95 6.91
C THR A 77 18.71 0.93 5.48
N LYS A 78 19.92 0.40 5.29
CA LYS A 78 20.53 0.29 3.96
C LYS A 78 19.78 -0.71 3.07
N ILE A 79 19.33 -1.84 3.62
CA ILE A 79 18.50 -2.82 2.92
C ILE A 79 17.18 -2.18 2.49
N ASP A 80 16.50 -1.48 3.40
CA ASP A 80 15.22 -0.83 3.09
C ASP A 80 15.39 0.24 1.99
N TRP A 81 16.49 0.99 2.01
CA TRP A 81 16.87 1.92 0.93
C TRP A 81 17.09 1.21 -0.41
N LEU A 82 17.83 0.08 -0.43
CA LEU A 82 18.07 -0.70 -1.66
C LEU A 82 16.76 -1.19 -2.28
N PHE A 83 15.83 -1.72 -1.47
CA PHE A 83 14.53 -2.16 -1.98
C PHE A 83 13.64 -1.00 -2.43
N ALA A 84 13.72 0.16 -1.78
CA ALA A 84 13.00 1.35 -2.22
C ALA A 84 13.51 1.84 -3.59
N GLN A 85 14.83 1.92 -3.77
CA GLN A 85 15.45 2.28 -5.04
C GLN A 85 15.13 1.25 -6.13
N TYR A 86 15.25 -0.04 -5.83
CA TYR A 86 14.86 -1.11 -6.75
C TYR A 86 13.41 -0.97 -7.22
N LYS A 87 12.45 -0.74 -6.31
CA LYS A 87 11.04 -0.56 -6.67
C LYS A 87 10.84 0.65 -7.60
N ASN A 88 11.54 1.74 -7.34
CA ASN A 88 11.45 2.96 -8.16
C ASN A 88 11.96 2.69 -9.59
N GLN A 89 13.12 2.04 -9.72
CA GLN A 89 13.66 1.66 -11.02
C GLN A 89 12.81 0.60 -11.74
N ALA A 90 12.32 -0.41 -11.01
CA ALA A 90 11.43 -1.43 -11.57
C ALA A 90 10.08 -0.87 -12.03
N GLN A 91 9.61 0.23 -11.42
CA GLN A 91 8.43 0.95 -11.90
C GLN A 91 8.70 1.63 -13.25
N ARG A 92 9.92 2.11 -13.52
CA ARG A 92 10.27 2.68 -14.83
C ARG A 92 10.13 1.66 -15.95
N LEU A 93 10.52 0.41 -15.70
CA LEU A 93 10.31 -0.71 -16.65
C LEU A 93 8.84 -1.02 -16.91
N ARG A 94 7.92 -0.64 -16.01
CA ARG A 94 6.48 -0.87 -16.16
C ARG A 94 5.73 0.34 -16.72
N LYS A 95 6.31 1.53 -16.60
CA LYS A 95 5.67 2.82 -16.92
C LYS A 95 5.92 3.30 -18.35
N THR A 96 6.43 2.46 -19.25
CA THR A 96 6.61 2.82 -20.67
C THR A 96 5.31 2.86 -21.49
N GLY A 97 4.15 2.95 -20.84
CA GLY A 97 2.90 3.48 -21.40
C GLY A 97 2.43 4.78 -20.72
N GLY A 98 3.25 5.36 -19.84
CA GLY A 98 3.02 6.67 -19.26
C GLY A 98 3.27 7.71 -20.33
N GLY A 99 2.21 8.05 -21.06
CA GLY A 99 2.18 8.97 -22.18
C GLY A 99 3.38 9.89 -22.20
N ILE A 100 4.35 9.56 -23.06
CA ILE A 100 5.07 10.62 -23.76
C ILE A 100 3.93 11.51 -24.26
N GLU A 101 3.85 12.75 -23.79
CA GLU A 101 3.01 13.76 -24.42
C GLU A 101 3.49 13.82 -25.86
N VAL A 102 2.91 12.96 -26.71
CA VAL A 102 3.08 13.02 -28.15
C VAL A 102 2.48 14.37 -28.47
N GLY A 103 3.35 15.33 -28.78
CA GLY A 103 2.98 16.70 -29.12
C GLY A 103 1.75 16.67 -30.03
N GLU A 104 0.78 17.52 -29.68
CA GLU A 104 -0.45 17.76 -30.41
C GLU A 104 -0.17 17.73 -31.93
N GLY A 105 -0.69 16.73 -32.63
CA GLY A 105 -0.53 16.70 -34.09
C GLY A 105 -0.89 15.43 -34.81
N THR A 106 -0.89 14.25 -34.16
CA THR A 106 -1.20 13.00 -34.89
C THR A 106 -2.61 12.51 -34.57
N VAL A 107 -3.57 13.10 -35.26
CA VAL A 107 -4.95 12.61 -35.34
C VAL A 107 -4.95 11.38 -36.25
N GLY A 108 -4.90 10.19 -35.64
CA GLY A 108 -4.94 8.93 -36.37
C GLY A 108 -5.30 7.78 -35.43
N GLY A 109 -6.61 7.57 -35.28
CA GLY A 109 -7.17 6.67 -34.27
C GLY A 109 -6.76 5.22 -34.43
N SER A 110 -6.47 4.60 -33.29
CA SER A 110 -6.74 3.19 -33.06
C SER A 110 -7.24 3.01 -31.62
N ALA A 111 -8.49 3.39 -31.42
CA ALA A 111 -9.22 3.18 -30.17
C ALA A 111 -9.49 1.67 -30.01
N GLY A 112 -8.90 1.05 -28.99
CA GLY A 112 -9.19 -0.34 -28.60
C GLY A 112 -8.00 -1.31 -28.57
N GLY A 113 -6.77 -0.83 -28.70
CA GLY A 113 -5.59 -1.66 -28.47
C GLY A 113 -5.50 -2.08 -27.00
N ASN A 114 -5.48 -3.38 -26.72
CA ASN A 114 -5.00 -3.89 -25.44
C ASN A 114 -3.60 -3.32 -25.20
N ASP A 115 -3.45 -2.37 -24.27
CA ASP A 115 -2.15 -1.91 -23.77
C ASP A 115 -1.51 -3.05 -22.95
N ALA A 116 -1.21 -4.16 -23.62
CA ALA A 116 -0.31 -5.17 -23.12
C ALA A 116 1.06 -4.52 -22.94
N LEU A 117 1.80 -4.88 -21.89
CA LEU A 117 3.20 -4.47 -21.79
C LEU A 117 3.90 -5.00 -23.04
N ASP A 118 4.50 -4.09 -23.82
CA ASP A 118 5.21 -4.43 -25.06
C ASP A 118 6.34 -5.45 -24.83
N PHE A 119 6.83 -5.54 -23.59
CA PHE A 119 7.89 -6.45 -23.21
C PHE A 119 7.81 -6.87 -21.73
N TYR A 120 8.37 -8.05 -21.45
CA TYR A 120 8.65 -8.54 -20.11
C TYR A 120 10.14 -8.86 -19.99
N ILE A 121 10.77 -8.37 -18.92
CA ILE A 121 12.15 -8.70 -18.58
C ILE A 121 12.13 -9.72 -17.44
N GLY A 122 12.69 -10.90 -17.69
CA GLY A 122 12.78 -11.99 -16.73
C GLY A 122 13.84 -11.75 -15.65
N ALA A 123 13.91 -12.67 -14.69
CA ALA A 123 14.86 -12.58 -13.58
C ALA A 123 16.33 -12.47 -14.02
N ASP A 124 16.71 -13.16 -15.10
CA ASP A 124 18.08 -13.11 -15.63
C ASP A 124 18.36 -11.87 -16.48
N GLY A 125 17.40 -10.95 -16.61
CA GLY A 125 17.52 -9.72 -17.38
C GLY A 125 17.00 -9.87 -18.82
N PRO A 126 17.31 -8.89 -19.69
CA PRO A 126 16.89 -8.91 -21.09
C PRO A 126 17.56 -10.06 -21.84
N ASN A 127 16.79 -10.71 -22.71
CA ASN A 127 17.23 -11.78 -23.60
C ASN A 127 17.28 -11.31 -25.07
N SER A 128 17.62 -12.22 -26.00
CA SER A 128 17.66 -11.94 -27.45
C SER A 128 16.33 -11.43 -28.00
N ASP A 129 15.22 -11.81 -27.37
CA ASP A 129 13.86 -11.48 -27.81
C ASP A 129 13.36 -10.17 -27.18
N THR A 130 14.12 -9.58 -26.26
CA THR A 130 13.74 -8.32 -25.61
C THR A 130 13.93 -7.16 -26.60
N PRO A 131 12.91 -6.31 -26.83
CA PRO A 131 13.01 -5.17 -27.75
C PRO A 131 14.18 -4.23 -27.41
N ALA A 132 14.82 -3.65 -28.44
CA ALA A 132 16.00 -2.80 -28.27
C ALA A 132 15.76 -1.63 -27.28
N HIS A 133 14.57 -1.01 -27.31
CA HIS A 133 14.25 0.08 -26.38
C HIS A 133 14.22 -0.38 -24.91
N ALA A 134 13.74 -1.60 -24.64
CA ALA A 134 13.73 -2.19 -23.31
C ALA A 134 15.14 -2.58 -22.84
N GLN A 135 15.99 -3.07 -23.75
CA GLN A 135 17.41 -3.31 -23.46
C GLN A 135 18.13 -2.01 -23.11
N ASN A 136 17.89 -0.93 -23.86
CA ASN A 136 18.47 0.38 -23.59
C ASN A 136 18.04 0.93 -22.23
N LEU A 137 16.73 0.86 -21.91
CA LEU A 137 16.22 1.26 -20.61
C LEU A 137 16.80 0.43 -19.46
N TRP A 138 16.98 -0.88 -19.66
CA TRP A 138 17.64 -1.74 -18.68
C TRP A 138 19.11 -1.34 -18.44
N GLN A 139 19.85 -1.01 -19.50
CA GLN A 139 21.22 -0.53 -19.40
C GLN A 139 21.30 0.82 -18.68
N GLU A 140 20.40 1.75 -18.99
CA GLU A 140 20.28 3.04 -18.32
C GLU A 140 19.97 2.89 -16.82
N ILE A 141 19.07 1.97 -16.47
CA ILE A 141 18.76 1.66 -15.07
C ILE A 141 19.99 1.09 -14.36
N ASN A 142 20.74 0.18 -14.98
CA ASN A 142 21.94 -0.38 -14.37
C ASN A 142 23.09 0.63 -14.26
N SER A 143 23.19 1.60 -15.18
CA SER A 143 24.19 2.67 -15.05
C SER A 143 23.85 3.61 -13.89
N ALA A 144 22.56 3.95 -13.71
CA ALA A 144 22.10 4.79 -12.59
C ALA A 144 22.07 4.04 -11.24
N PHE A 145 21.76 2.75 -11.26
CA PHE A 145 21.64 1.89 -10.08
C PHE A 145 22.30 0.53 -10.35
N PRO A 146 23.63 0.40 -10.13
CA PRO A 146 24.40 -0.79 -10.53
C PRO A 146 23.96 -2.08 -9.84
N PHE A 147 23.24 -1.99 -8.73
CA PHE A 147 22.69 -3.13 -8.01
C PHE A 147 21.41 -3.70 -8.63
N PHE A 148 20.83 -3.02 -9.63
CA PHE A 148 19.52 -3.34 -10.18
C PHE A 148 19.44 -4.76 -10.70
N GLY A 149 20.31 -5.17 -11.63
CA GLY A 149 20.25 -6.51 -12.24
C GLY A 149 20.34 -7.63 -11.20
N ARG A 150 21.23 -7.51 -10.21
CA ARG A 150 21.38 -8.51 -9.15
C ARG A 150 20.15 -8.57 -8.24
N LEU A 151 19.61 -7.42 -7.83
CA LEU A 151 18.37 -7.38 -7.05
C LEU A 151 17.15 -7.85 -7.85
N HIS A 152 17.08 -7.53 -9.13
CA HIS A 152 16.01 -7.96 -10.04
C HIS A 152 15.98 -9.49 -10.12
N ARG A 153 17.13 -10.14 -10.31
CA ARG A 153 17.23 -11.60 -10.32
C ARG A 153 16.63 -12.27 -9.10
N GLN A 154 16.80 -11.67 -7.92
CA GLN A 154 16.26 -12.22 -6.67
C GLN A 154 14.78 -11.88 -6.44
N THR A 155 14.28 -10.79 -7.01
CA THR A 155 12.96 -10.26 -6.68
C THR A 155 11.91 -10.53 -7.77
N ALA A 156 12.33 -10.66 -9.03
CA ALA A 156 11.47 -10.94 -10.18
C ALA A 156 10.92 -12.38 -10.18
N THR A 157 11.61 -13.31 -9.51
CA THR A 157 11.13 -14.70 -9.32
C THR A 157 9.91 -14.80 -8.42
N ARG A 158 9.51 -13.72 -7.75
CA ARG A 158 8.39 -13.72 -6.80
C ARG A 158 7.07 -13.41 -7.51
N PRO A 159 6.10 -14.34 -7.54
CA PRO A 159 4.80 -14.09 -8.16
C PRO A 159 4.01 -12.96 -7.49
N ASN A 160 4.29 -12.65 -6.22
CA ASN A 160 3.63 -11.54 -5.50
C ASN A 160 4.24 -10.16 -5.81
N VAL A 161 5.42 -10.09 -6.44
CA VAL A 161 6.08 -8.81 -6.78
C VAL A 161 5.76 -8.38 -8.22
N VAL A 162 5.54 -9.36 -9.11
CA VAL A 162 5.04 -9.16 -10.47
C VAL A 162 3.70 -9.89 -10.58
N PRO A 163 2.56 -9.22 -10.38
CA PRO A 163 1.25 -9.85 -10.53
C PRO A 163 1.15 -10.54 -11.89
N ILE A 164 0.62 -11.76 -11.92
CA ILE A 164 0.46 -12.52 -13.17
C ILE A 164 -0.39 -11.72 -14.17
N VAL A 165 -1.47 -11.14 -13.67
CA VAL A 165 -2.39 -10.27 -14.38
C VAL A 165 -2.70 -9.05 -13.51
N VAL A 166 -2.64 -7.86 -14.10
CA VAL A 166 -3.22 -6.64 -13.52
C VAL A 166 -4.50 -6.34 -14.29
N THR A 167 -5.64 -6.56 -13.66
CA THR A 167 -6.92 -6.12 -14.21
C THR A 167 -7.14 -4.67 -13.80
N THR A 168 -7.21 -3.75 -14.76
CA THR A 168 -7.61 -2.37 -14.50
C THR A 168 -9.10 -2.34 -14.11
N GLY A 169 -9.46 -1.43 -13.21
CA GLY A 169 -10.87 -1.20 -12.86
C GLY A 169 -11.68 -0.80 -14.10
N VAL A 170 -13.00 -0.99 -14.06
CA VAL A 170 -13.89 -0.66 -15.19
C VAL A 170 -13.85 0.85 -15.44
N GLY A 171 -13.06 1.26 -16.44
CA GLY A 171 -13.01 2.63 -16.92
C GLY A 171 -14.00 2.85 -18.08
N PRO A 172 -14.04 4.05 -18.67
CA PRO A 172 -14.82 4.32 -19.88
C PRO A 172 -14.44 3.42 -21.06
N HIS A 173 -13.29 2.75 -21.00
CA HIS A 173 -12.82 1.75 -21.97
C HIS A 173 -13.01 0.28 -21.53
N GLY A 174 -13.81 0.04 -20.49
CA GLY A 174 -14.02 -1.29 -19.90
C GLY A 174 -12.90 -1.71 -18.95
N SER A 175 -12.98 -2.94 -18.43
CA SER A 175 -11.89 -3.57 -17.68
C SER A 175 -10.87 -4.16 -18.66
N GLN A 176 -9.59 -3.92 -18.44
CA GLN A 176 -8.52 -4.51 -19.24
C GLN A 176 -7.66 -5.40 -18.36
N SER A 177 -7.27 -6.58 -18.87
CA SER A 177 -6.40 -7.51 -18.15
C SER A 177 -5.00 -7.51 -18.76
N LEU A 178 -4.06 -6.89 -18.06
CA LEU A 178 -2.66 -6.80 -18.44
C LEU A 178 -1.87 -7.99 -17.90
N TRP A 179 -1.40 -8.87 -18.78
CA TRP A 179 -0.50 -9.96 -18.39
C TRP A 179 0.91 -9.41 -18.21
N LEU A 180 1.42 -9.38 -16.98
CA LEU A 180 2.80 -8.93 -16.70
C LEU A 180 3.81 -10.08 -16.71
N GLN A 181 3.37 -11.31 -16.94
CA GLN A 181 4.23 -12.49 -17.02
C GLN A 181 4.05 -13.17 -18.38
N PRO A 182 5.12 -13.74 -18.96
CA PRO A 182 5.06 -14.46 -20.21
C PRO A 182 4.08 -15.62 -20.04
N ARG A 183 3.09 -15.68 -20.92
CA ARG A 183 2.15 -16.80 -20.98
C ARG A 183 3.00 -18.05 -21.17
N ASN A 184 2.94 -19.01 -20.26
CA ASN A 184 3.65 -20.29 -20.41
C ASN A 184 3.16 -20.94 -21.72
N GLN A 185 3.91 -20.72 -22.81
CA GLN A 185 3.51 -21.15 -24.16
C GLN A 185 3.45 -22.68 -24.27
N GLY A 186 3.99 -23.41 -23.28
CA GLY A 186 3.98 -24.88 -23.23
C GLY A 186 2.68 -25.53 -22.74
N ALA A 187 1.66 -24.79 -22.29
CA ALA A 187 0.44 -25.38 -21.72
C ALA A 187 -0.81 -25.32 -22.62
N VAL A 188 -0.73 -24.73 -23.81
CA VAL A 188 -1.92 -24.43 -24.65
C VAL A 188 -2.27 -25.49 -25.71
N ASN A 189 -1.51 -26.58 -25.84
CA ASN A 189 -1.78 -27.58 -26.88
C ASN A 189 -2.91 -28.57 -26.58
N ASN A 190 -3.72 -28.39 -25.52
CA ASN A 190 -4.77 -29.36 -25.16
C ASN A 190 -6.15 -28.79 -24.80
N LEU A 191 -6.45 -27.51 -25.04
CA LEU A 191 -7.81 -26.97 -24.79
C LEU A 191 -8.54 -26.40 -26.01
N SER A 192 -7.96 -26.46 -27.21
CA SER A 192 -8.59 -25.94 -28.44
C SER A 192 -9.06 -27.05 -29.37
N SER A 193 -9.90 -27.97 -28.87
CA SER A 193 -10.71 -28.89 -29.68
C SER A 193 -11.91 -29.40 -28.87
N GLN A 194 -12.71 -28.49 -28.31
CA GLN A 194 -14.09 -28.84 -27.96
C GLN A 194 -15.00 -27.77 -28.55
N ALA A 195 -15.60 -28.12 -29.68
CA ALA A 195 -16.58 -27.32 -30.38
C ALA A 195 -17.75 -27.00 -29.43
N ALA A 196 -18.13 -25.73 -29.37
CA ALA A 196 -19.32 -25.28 -28.67
C ALA A 196 -20.57 -25.88 -29.34
N PRO A 197 -21.47 -26.56 -28.61
CA PRO A 197 -22.81 -26.77 -29.11
C PRO A 197 -23.57 -25.44 -29.04
N ALA A 198 -24.17 -25.05 -30.16
CA ALA A 198 -25.17 -24.00 -30.20
C ALA A 198 -26.42 -24.46 -29.44
N LEU A 199 -26.97 -23.62 -28.55
CA LEU A 199 -28.36 -23.16 -28.54
C LEU A 199 -28.74 -22.41 -27.25
N ASP A 200 -29.59 -21.40 -27.48
CA ASP A 200 -30.66 -20.79 -26.69
C ASP A 200 -30.41 -19.76 -25.56
N ASP A 201 -30.90 -18.56 -25.87
CA ASP A 201 -31.41 -17.52 -24.97
C ASP A 201 -32.56 -18.05 -24.10
N ASN A 202 -32.33 -18.26 -22.80
CA ASN A 202 -33.36 -18.04 -21.78
C ASN A 202 -32.77 -17.87 -20.36
N LEU A 203 -33.41 -17.00 -19.58
CA LEU A 203 -33.03 -16.49 -18.25
C LEU A 203 -32.67 -17.57 -17.20
N SER A 204 -31.70 -17.27 -16.31
CA SER A 204 -32.00 -16.81 -14.94
C SER A 204 -30.75 -16.70 -14.04
N SER A 205 -30.65 -15.56 -13.36
CA SER A 205 -29.68 -15.21 -12.33
C SER A 205 -29.76 -16.13 -11.10
N GLN A 206 -28.77 -16.97 -10.85
CA GLN A 206 -28.65 -17.68 -9.56
C GLN A 206 -27.24 -18.19 -9.19
N ALA A 207 -26.17 -17.54 -9.67
CA ALA A 207 -24.79 -18.00 -9.45
C ALA A 207 -23.83 -16.95 -8.84
N LEU A 208 -24.33 -16.01 -8.05
CA LEU A 208 -23.50 -14.97 -7.40
C LEU A 208 -23.52 -14.96 -5.87
N ASP A 209 -24.27 -15.85 -5.20
CA ASP A 209 -24.39 -15.83 -3.73
C ASP A 209 -23.49 -16.84 -2.96
N ASN A 210 -22.65 -17.63 -3.64
CA ASN A 210 -21.86 -18.68 -2.97
C ASN A 210 -20.39 -18.33 -2.65
N PHE A 211 -19.93 -17.09 -2.86
CA PHE A 211 -18.52 -16.72 -2.65
C PHE A 211 -18.21 -15.94 -1.35
N LEU A 212 -19.23 -15.59 -0.56
CA LEU A 212 -19.06 -14.89 0.72
C LEU A 212 -19.81 -15.59 1.86
N GLY A 213 -19.25 -16.72 2.31
CA GLY A 213 -19.75 -17.44 3.48
C GLY A 213 -19.48 -16.68 4.78
N ILE A 214 -20.42 -15.85 5.21
CA ILE A 214 -20.62 -15.45 6.61
C ILE A 214 -21.68 -16.40 7.19
N ASN A 215 -21.26 -17.35 8.02
CA ASN A 215 -22.18 -18.17 8.81
C ASN A 215 -22.59 -17.41 10.07
N THR A 216 -23.90 -17.21 10.29
CA THR A 216 -24.49 -17.19 11.64
C THR A 216 -25.94 -17.72 11.58
N THR A 217 -26.10 -18.90 12.16
CA THR A 217 -27.29 -19.63 12.66
C THR A 217 -28.67 -18.93 12.70
N LYS A 218 -29.69 -19.57 12.11
CA LYS A 218 -30.85 -20.20 12.82
C LYS A 218 -31.79 -20.87 11.82
N THR A 219 -32.02 -22.17 11.99
CA THR A 219 -32.92 -23.01 11.20
C THR A 219 -34.11 -23.41 12.06
N LEU A 220 -35.33 -23.34 11.51
CA LEU A 220 -36.55 -23.93 12.09
C LEU A 220 -37.36 -24.61 10.98
N GLY A 221 -37.54 -25.93 11.11
CA GLY A 221 -38.50 -26.80 10.38
C GLY A 221 -38.30 -26.94 8.86
N GLN A 222 -38.67 -28.01 8.16
CA GLN A 222 -39.20 -29.33 8.44
C GLN A 222 -39.39 -29.96 7.03
N GLY A 223 -39.09 -31.24 6.83
CA GLY A 223 -39.53 -31.95 5.61
C GLY A 223 -38.48 -32.88 4.99
N ALA A 224 -38.50 -34.14 5.42
CA ALA A 224 -37.82 -35.30 4.85
C ALA A 224 -38.51 -35.76 3.51
N PRO A 225 -38.17 -36.91 2.85
CA PRO A 225 -37.27 -37.98 3.30
C PRO A 225 -36.46 -38.78 2.23
N LEU A 226 -35.71 -39.76 2.74
CA LEU A 226 -35.27 -41.06 2.16
C LEU A 226 -34.02 -41.18 1.28
N SER A 227 -32.95 -41.77 1.86
CA SER A 227 -32.31 -43.08 1.52
C SER A 227 -30.82 -43.05 1.96
N ARG A 228 -30.32 -43.72 3.00
CA ARG A 228 -30.18 -45.13 3.44
C ARG A 228 -28.77 -45.73 3.16
N SER A 229 -28.07 -46.03 4.26
CA SER A 229 -26.87 -46.91 4.47
C SER A 229 -25.53 -46.48 3.86
N SER A 230 -24.35 -46.63 4.49
CA SER A 230 -23.89 -47.63 5.47
C SER A 230 -22.66 -47.19 6.31
N SER A 231 -22.71 -47.49 7.62
CA SER A 231 -21.67 -48.09 8.49
C SER A 231 -20.21 -47.61 8.48
N PHE A 232 -19.70 -47.08 9.60
CA PHE A 232 -18.77 -47.80 10.51
C PHE A 232 -18.49 -47.01 11.81
N SER A 233 -18.34 -47.76 12.89
CA SER A 233 -18.27 -47.36 14.30
C SER A 233 -16.98 -46.65 14.70
N SER A 234 -17.05 -45.73 15.67
CA SER A 234 -16.04 -45.67 16.74
C SER A 234 -16.60 -45.03 18.01
N VAL A 235 -16.26 -45.67 19.11
CA VAL A 235 -16.76 -45.52 20.48
C VAL A 235 -15.89 -44.49 21.19
N HIS A 236 -16.48 -43.49 21.86
CA HIS A 236 -15.90 -42.91 23.08
C HIS A 236 -17.00 -42.35 23.98
N SER A 237 -17.09 -42.96 25.16
CA SER A 237 -17.91 -42.55 26.30
C SER A 237 -17.36 -41.28 26.95
N GLU A 238 -18.19 -40.27 27.13
CA GLU A 238 -17.88 -39.08 27.93
C GLU A 238 -18.71 -39.12 29.22
N SER A 239 -18.00 -39.35 30.33
CA SER A 239 -18.53 -39.40 31.69
C SER A 239 -18.64 -37.98 32.23
N GLN A 240 -19.87 -37.52 32.43
CA GLN A 240 -20.20 -36.22 32.99
C GLN A 240 -20.03 -36.23 34.52
N ALA A 241 -19.12 -35.41 35.05
CA ALA A 241 -18.94 -35.20 36.49
C ALA A 241 -19.70 -33.95 36.97
N PRO A 242 -20.31 -33.96 38.18
CA PRO A 242 -21.07 -32.83 38.73
C PRO A 242 -20.18 -31.72 39.34
N PRO A 243 -20.69 -30.49 39.48
CA PRO A 243 -19.94 -29.35 40.01
C PRO A 243 -19.74 -29.42 41.54
N PRO A 244 -18.64 -28.85 42.09
CA PRO A 244 -18.38 -28.83 43.52
C PRO A 244 -19.20 -27.78 44.29
N PRO A 245 -19.46 -28.01 45.60
CA PRO A 245 -20.29 -27.14 46.43
C PRO A 245 -19.55 -25.88 46.92
N LEU A 246 -20.33 -24.80 47.04
CA LEU A 246 -19.99 -23.51 47.65
C LEU A 246 -19.50 -23.69 49.11
N SER A 247 -18.23 -23.36 49.37
CA SER A 247 -17.71 -23.18 50.72
C SER A 247 -18.07 -21.81 51.28
N GLN A 248 -18.59 -21.84 52.51
CA GLN A 248 -19.00 -20.72 53.34
C GLN A 248 -17.80 -19.87 53.79
N LEU A 249 -17.99 -18.55 53.80
CA LEU A 249 -17.09 -17.58 54.43
C LEU A 249 -17.23 -17.60 55.96
N PRO A 250 -16.13 -17.51 56.72
CA PRO A 250 -16.18 -17.27 58.17
C PRO A 250 -16.42 -15.79 58.52
N PRO A 251 -17.03 -15.50 59.69
CA PRO A 251 -17.34 -14.14 60.13
C PRO A 251 -16.07 -13.36 60.53
N SER A 252 -15.94 -12.16 59.96
CA SER A 252 -14.87 -11.21 60.20
C SER A 252 -14.96 -10.61 61.61
N ALA A 253 -13.94 -10.88 62.44
CA ALA A 253 -13.73 -10.17 63.69
C ALA A 253 -13.36 -8.70 63.41
N GLN A 254 -14.11 -7.79 64.04
CA GLN A 254 -13.86 -6.36 64.02
C GLN A 254 -12.57 -6.07 64.79
N SER A 255 -11.50 -5.66 64.08
CA SER A 255 -10.37 -4.97 64.70
C SER A 255 -10.20 -3.61 64.02
N SER A 256 -10.49 -2.57 64.79
CA SER A 256 -10.36 -1.16 64.47
C SER A 256 -8.88 -0.77 64.40
N LYS A 257 -8.22 -1.06 63.26
CA LYS A 257 -6.89 -0.51 62.97
C LYS A 257 -7.02 0.62 61.95
N ARG A 258 -6.66 1.83 62.41
CA ARG A 258 -6.60 3.06 61.60
C ARG A 258 -5.85 2.80 60.28
N PRO A 259 -6.36 3.29 59.14
CA PRO A 259 -5.69 3.11 57.86
C PRO A 259 -4.32 3.82 57.89
N PRO A 260 -3.27 3.20 57.33
CA PRO A 260 -1.96 3.82 57.22
C PRO A 260 -2.05 5.08 56.36
N LYS A 261 -1.44 6.17 56.84
CA LYS A 261 -1.33 7.43 56.10
C LYS A 261 -0.68 7.15 54.75
N LEU A 262 -1.40 7.43 53.65
CA LEU A 262 -0.84 7.39 52.30
C LEU A 262 0.41 8.26 52.24
N SER A 263 1.52 7.66 51.80
CA SER A 263 2.77 8.38 51.59
C SER A 263 2.62 9.39 50.44
N THR A 264 3.40 10.48 50.50
CA THR A 264 3.38 11.58 49.51
C THR A 264 3.62 11.09 48.07
N GLN A 265 4.30 9.95 47.89
CA GLN A 265 4.50 9.32 46.58
C GLN A 265 3.21 8.75 45.97
N ALA A 266 2.26 8.26 46.76
CA ALA A 266 1.01 7.70 46.26
C ALA A 266 0.07 8.78 45.68
N ARG A 267 0.15 10.02 46.20
CA ARG A 267 -0.60 11.17 45.63
C ARG A 267 -0.06 11.61 44.28
N ALA A 268 1.26 11.67 44.12
CA ALA A 268 1.88 12.00 42.83
C ALA A 268 1.62 10.95 41.73
N ALA A 269 1.36 9.70 42.11
CA ALA A 269 0.94 8.66 41.16
C ALA A 269 -0.54 8.79 40.78
N ALA A 270 -1.42 9.18 41.71
CA ALA A 270 -2.84 9.37 41.44
C ALA A 270 -3.11 10.56 40.49
N ASP A 271 -2.38 11.67 40.65
CA ASP A 271 -2.51 12.85 39.77
C ASP A 271 -2.03 12.56 38.33
N LYS A 272 -1.07 11.63 38.16
CA LYS A 272 -0.65 11.18 36.83
C LYS A 272 -1.69 10.31 36.12
N ILE A 273 -2.55 9.62 36.86
CA ILE A 273 -3.61 8.77 36.28
C ILE A 273 -4.78 9.63 35.79
N ALA A 274 -5.07 10.77 36.44
CA ALA A 274 -6.09 11.72 35.98
C ALA A 274 -5.77 12.37 34.61
N SER A 275 -4.48 12.39 34.21
CA SER A 275 -4.02 12.90 32.91
C SER A 275 -3.95 11.83 31.81
N VAL A 276 -4.26 10.55 32.11
CA VAL A 276 -4.31 9.52 31.08
C VAL A 276 -5.61 9.72 30.31
N LYS A 277 -5.50 10.35 29.13
CA LYS A 277 -6.61 10.49 28.18
C LYS A 277 -7.31 9.15 28.08
N LEU A 278 -8.61 9.11 28.42
CA LEU A 278 -9.43 7.91 28.30
C LEU A 278 -9.13 7.26 26.95
N VAL A 279 -8.75 6.00 26.98
CA VAL A 279 -8.57 5.18 25.78
C VAL A 279 -9.86 5.35 24.97
N PRO A 280 -9.78 5.85 23.72
CA PRO A 280 -10.97 6.12 22.94
C PRO A 280 -11.81 4.85 22.87
N GLN A 281 -13.08 5.00 23.25
CA GLN A 281 -14.06 3.93 23.23
C GLN A 281 -13.97 3.22 21.87
N LYS A 282 -13.86 1.89 21.89
CA LYS A 282 -13.71 1.09 20.67
C LYS A 282 -14.85 1.43 19.73
N ARG A 283 -14.56 2.17 18.65
CA ARG A 283 -15.50 2.43 17.56
C ARG A 283 -16.02 1.09 17.05
N SER A 284 -17.30 1.05 16.71
CA SER A 284 -17.87 -0.16 16.13
C SER A 284 -17.23 -0.44 14.76
N LEU A 285 -17.20 -1.71 14.36
CA LEU A 285 -16.74 -2.09 13.02
C LEU A 285 -17.56 -1.36 11.95
N GLN A 286 -18.87 -1.27 12.14
CA GLN A 286 -19.80 -0.57 11.24
C GLN A 286 -19.43 0.91 11.07
N GLU A 287 -19.15 1.62 12.16
CA GLU A 287 -18.71 3.03 12.11
C GLU A 287 -17.38 3.19 11.36
N THR A 288 -16.45 2.25 11.56
CA THR A 288 -15.17 2.25 10.83
C THR A 288 -15.39 2.03 9.32
N LEU A 289 -16.32 1.16 8.94
CA LEU A 289 -16.65 0.91 7.54
C LEU A 289 -17.32 2.14 6.91
N SER A 290 -18.26 2.77 7.60
CA SER A 290 -18.91 4.00 7.16
C SER A 290 -17.88 5.12 6.92
N ASP A 291 -16.97 5.34 7.87
CA ASP A 291 -15.87 6.31 7.76
C ASP A 291 -15.00 6.06 6.52
N ILE A 292 -14.72 4.79 6.20
CA ILE A 292 -13.93 4.42 5.02
C ILE A 292 -14.69 4.74 3.74
N THR A 293 -15.99 4.40 3.68
CA THR A 293 -16.82 4.68 2.50
C THR A 293 -16.99 6.17 2.25
N GLU A 294 -17.20 6.95 3.30
CA GLU A 294 -17.32 8.41 3.23
C GLU A 294 -16.01 9.04 2.73
N ARG A 295 -14.86 8.66 3.30
CA ARG A 295 -13.55 9.14 2.84
C ARG A 295 -13.29 8.80 1.37
N ASN A 296 -13.63 7.57 0.94
CA ASN A 296 -13.45 7.17 -0.45
C ASN A 296 -14.34 7.99 -1.39
N PHE A 297 -15.59 8.27 -1.00
CA PHE A 297 -16.50 9.11 -1.77
C PHE A 297 -15.98 10.55 -1.87
N THR A 298 -15.55 11.15 -0.75
CA THR A 298 -14.93 12.49 -0.75
C THR A 298 -13.72 12.57 -1.67
N LEU A 299 -12.85 11.55 -1.66
CA LEU A 299 -11.69 11.49 -2.56
C LEU A 299 -12.09 11.37 -4.03
N LEU A 300 -13.15 10.63 -4.33
CA LEU A 300 -13.66 10.48 -5.70
C LEU A 300 -14.23 11.80 -6.24
N THR A 301 -15.03 12.50 -5.45
CA THR A 301 -15.59 13.82 -5.83
C THR A 301 -14.48 14.85 -6.00
N ALA A 302 -13.54 14.92 -5.05
CA ALA A 302 -12.39 15.84 -5.15
C ALA A 302 -11.47 15.53 -6.35
N ARG A 303 -11.48 14.29 -6.85
CA ARG A 303 -10.78 13.94 -8.09
C ARG A 303 -11.56 14.43 -9.32
N ALA A 304 -12.86 14.15 -9.39
CA ALA A 304 -13.72 14.61 -10.47
C ALA A 304 -13.68 16.14 -10.64
N ASP A 305 -13.64 16.89 -9.53
CA ASP A 305 -13.54 18.35 -9.57
C ASP A 305 -12.20 18.82 -10.15
N ARG A 306 -11.08 18.18 -9.79
CA ARG A 306 -9.75 18.51 -10.35
C ARG A 306 -9.67 18.21 -11.84
N ASP A 307 -10.26 17.09 -12.26
CA ASP A 307 -10.30 16.70 -13.67
C ASP A 307 -11.14 17.70 -14.47
N SER A 308 -12.30 18.12 -13.94
CA SER A 308 -13.15 19.16 -14.53
C SER A 308 -12.45 20.53 -14.62
N GLN A 309 -11.74 20.95 -13.56
CA GLN A 309 -10.94 22.18 -13.59
C GLN A 309 -9.83 22.12 -14.64
N THR A 310 -9.18 20.96 -14.78
CA THR A 310 -8.12 20.75 -15.78
C THR A 310 -8.69 20.84 -17.20
N GLN A 311 -9.84 20.19 -17.45
CA GLN A 311 -10.54 20.30 -18.74
C GLN A 311 -10.94 21.74 -19.06
N THR A 312 -11.49 22.47 -18.08
CA THR A 312 -11.89 23.86 -18.26
C THR A 312 -10.69 24.74 -18.63
N ARG A 313 -9.54 24.52 -17.95
CA ARG A 313 -8.31 25.25 -18.27
C ARG A 313 -7.78 24.93 -19.67
N GLN A 314 -7.88 23.67 -20.11
CA GLN A 314 -7.50 23.30 -21.48
C GLN A 314 -8.37 24.00 -22.52
N VAL A 315 -9.68 24.08 -22.28
CA VAL A 315 -10.61 24.83 -23.16
C VAL A 315 -10.25 26.31 -23.21
N LEU A 316 -10.05 26.96 -22.05
CA LEU A 316 -9.66 28.37 -22.01
C LEU A 316 -8.34 28.65 -22.73
N LEU A 317 -7.36 27.74 -22.62
CA LEU A 317 -6.09 27.88 -23.32
C LEU A 317 -6.28 27.76 -24.85
N ALA A 318 -7.12 26.83 -25.31
CA ALA A 318 -7.45 26.70 -26.72
C ALA A 318 -8.16 27.95 -27.26
N GLU A 319 -9.10 28.53 -26.51
CA GLU A 319 -9.80 29.76 -26.89
C GLU A 319 -8.87 30.99 -26.89
N PHE A 320 -7.95 31.08 -25.93
CA PHE A 320 -6.90 32.12 -25.93
C PHE A 320 -6.00 32.01 -27.16
N ASN A 321 -5.55 30.81 -27.51
CA ASN A 321 -4.74 30.57 -28.71
C ASN A 321 -5.48 30.88 -30.01
N ALA A 322 -6.82 30.75 -30.02
CA ALA A 322 -7.67 31.15 -31.14
C ALA A 322 -7.91 32.68 -31.22
N GLY A 323 -7.39 33.46 -30.28
CA GLY A 323 -7.57 34.91 -30.23
C GLY A 323 -8.95 35.38 -29.75
N LEU A 324 -9.75 34.47 -29.14
CA LEU A 324 -11.08 34.80 -28.60
C LEU A 324 -11.00 35.54 -27.27
N TRP A 325 -9.88 35.42 -26.56
CA TRP A 325 -9.65 36.05 -25.27
C TRP A 325 -8.45 36.98 -25.36
N THR A 326 -8.57 38.16 -24.75
CA THR A 326 -7.39 38.98 -24.45
C THR A 326 -6.57 38.34 -23.33
N ARG A 327 -5.31 38.75 -23.21
CA ARG A 327 -4.38 38.22 -22.20
C ARG A 327 -4.89 38.47 -20.78
N GLU A 328 -5.49 39.64 -20.56
CA GLU A 328 -6.03 40.08 -19.27
C GLU A 328 -7.27 39.26 -18.88
N GLU A 329 -8.20 39.05 -19.82
CA GLU A 329 -9.41 38.25 -19.58
C GLU A 329 -9.07 36.78 -19.30
N TYR A 330 -8.15 36.18 -20.07
CA TYR A 330 -7.69 34.81 -19.81
C TYR A 330 -7.08 34.66 -18.41
N ARG A 331 -6.24 35.61 -18.00
CA ARG A 331 -5.65 35.60 -16.64
C ARG A 331 -6.70 35.75 -15.55
N ALA A 332 -7.70 36.60 -15.76
CA ALA A 332 -8.80 36.79 -14.81
C ALA A 332 -9.60 35.49 -14.64
N GLU A 333 -9.95 34.81 -15.74
CA GLU A 333 -10.77 33.59 -15.71
C GLU A 333 -10.00 32.40 -15.11
N VAL A 334 -8.73 32.23 -15.46
CA VAL A 334 -7.88 31.19 -14.86
C VAL A 334 -7.72 31.41 -13.35
N ASN A 335 -7.57 32.67 -12.91
CA ASN A 335 -7.54 33.00 -11.48
C ASN A 335 -8.89 32.75 -10.81
N ALA A 336 -10.01 33.02 -11.47
CA ALA A 336 -11.34 32.72 -10.95
C ALA A 336 -11.53 31.21 -10.77
N LEU A 337 -11.06 30.39 -11.70
CA LEU A 337 -11.10 28.92 -11.58
C LEU A 337 -10.25 28.39 -10.42
N LEU A 338 -9.04 28.92 -10.21
CA LEU A 338 -8.15 28.52 -9.11
C LEU A 338 -8.70 28.91 -7.74
N ASN A 339 -9.36 30.07 -7.67
CA ASN A 339 -9.94 30.59 -6.44
C ASN A 339 -11.37 30.11 -6.20
N ARG A 340 -11.99 29.39 -7.16
CA ARG A 340 -13.32 28.83 -6.99
C ARG A 340 -13.24 27.83 -5.83
N PRO A 341 -13.90 28.10 -4.68
CA PRO A 341 -13.94 27.12 -3.61
C PRO A 341 -14.53 25.86 -4.21
N LEU A 342 -13.76 24.75 -4.16
CA LEU A 342 -14.29 23.42 -4.42
C LEU A 342 -15.56 23.36 -3.61
N ALA A 343 -16.71 23.23 -4.29
CA ALA A 343 -17.99 23.24 -3.62
C ALA A 343 -17.97 22.03 -2.69
N SER A 344 -17.51 22.23 -1.46
CA SER A 344 -17.69 21.28 -0.38
C SER A 344 -19.18 21.07 -0.40
N SER A 345 -19.59 19.85 -0.75
CA SER A 345 -20.97 19.41 -0.68
C SER A 345 -21.42 19.63 0.76
N SER A 346 -21.86 20.85 1.04
CA SER A 346 -22.45 21.28 2.28
C SER A 346 -23.72 20.47 2.33
N SER A 347 -23.63 19.31 2.98
CA SER A 347 -24.78 18.56 3.43
C SER A 347 -25.70 19.56 4.12
N SER A 348 -26.76 19.94 3.44
CA SER A 348 -27.89 20.68 3.99
C SER A 348 -28.59 19.76 4.99
N SER A 349 -27.96 19.52 6.13
CA SER A 349 -28.60 18.95 7.30
C SER A 349 -29.45 20.06 7.92
N LEU A 350 -30.76 19.99 7.69
CA LEU A 350 -31.72 20.67 8.54
C LEU A 350 -31.50 20.16 9.97
N SER A 351 -30.86 20.97 10.80
CA SER A 351 -30.88 20.80 12.25
C SER A 351 -31.25 22.13 12.89
N THR A 352 -32.47 22.12 13.42
CA THR A 352 -33.12 23.13 14.24
C THR A 352 -32.24 23.66 15.37
N SER A 353 -32.26 24.98 15.48
CA SER A 353 -31.86 25.86 16.58
C SER A 353 -31.59 25.20 17.95
N SER A 354 -30.36 25.34 18.41
CA SER A 354 -30.02 25.31 19.83
C SER A 354 -28.92 26.34 20.09
N SER A 355 -29.29 27.41 20.77
CA SER A 355 -28.45 28.55 21.13
C SER A 355 -27.40 28.16 22.16
N SER A 356 -26.14 28.54 21.93
CA SER A 356 -25.11 28.65 22.97
C SER A 356 -23.97 29.58 22.56
N PRO A 357 -23.23 30.15 23.53
CA PRO A 357 -22.83 31.55 23.51
C PRO A 357 -21.46 31.82 22.90
N ALA A 358 -21.28 33.09 22.56
CA ALA A 358 -20.13 33.70 21.91
C ALA A 358 -18.78 33.40 22.62
N ILE A 359 -17.82 32.97 21.81
CA ILE A 359 -16.39 32.91 22.15
C ILE A 359 -15.74 34.17 21.58
N PRO A 360 -14.88 34.87 22.35
CA PRO A 360 -14.29 36.14 21.92
C PRO A 360 -13.31 35.96 20.75
N GLU A 361 -13.43 36.92 19.84
CA GLU A 361 -12.70 37.19 18.62
C GLU A 361 -11.17 37.19 18.85
N ALA A 362 -10.50 36.17 18.30
CA ALA A 362 -9.04 36.11 18.29
C ALA A 362 -8.49 36.99 17.17
N GLN A 363 -7.66 37.97 17.55
CA GLN A 363 -7.02 38.92 16.65
C GLN A 363 -6.17 38.21 15.59
N HIS A 364 -6.52 38.46 14.33
CA HIS A 364 -5.79 38.01 13.15
C HIS A 364 -4.43 38.72 13.08
N LEU A 365 -3.33 37.96 13.18
CA LEU A 365 -2.00 38.47 12.89
C LEU A 365 -1.85 38.71 11.37
N PRO A 366 -1.20 39.81 10.94
CA PRO A 366 -0.98 40.10 9.54
C PRO A 366 -0.05 39.05 8.90
N ARG A 367 -0.48 38.56 7.74
CA ARG A 367 0.23 37.59 6.90
C ARG A 367 1.56 38.20 6.44
N ALA A 368 2.66 37.48 6.66
CA ALA A 368 3.99 37.90 6.21
C ALA A 368 4.01 38.14 4.69
N HIS A 369 4.54 39.29 4.28
CA HIS A 369 4.76 39.66 2.89
C HIS A 369 5.68 38.64 2.19
N SER A 370 5.33 38.27 0.96
CA SER A 370 6.23 37.52 0.07
C SER A 370 7.50 38.33 -0.20
N PRO A 371 8.67 37.68 -0.32
CA PRO A 371 9.90 38.33 -0.76
C PRO A 371 9.76 38.86 -2.19
N ASP A 372 10.17 40.10 -2.41
CA ASP A 372 10.36 40.68 -3.74
C ASP A 372 11.48 39.92 -4.46
N TRP A 373 11.15 39.28 -5.58
CA TRP A 373 12.13 38.71 -6.49
C TRP A 373 12.54 39.79 -7.50
N PRO A 374 13.84 40.10 -7.66
CA PRO A 374 14.29 41.09 -8.63
C PRO A 374 14.06 40.58 -10.06
N GLU A 375 13.39 41.40 -10.87
CA GLU A 375 13.02 41.12 -12.28
C GLU A 375 14.22 40.92 -13.24
N ASN A 376 15.45 41.15 -12.77
CA ASN A 376 16.64 41.12 -13.63
C ASN A 376 17.25 39.72 -13.82
N LEU A 377 16.58 38.64 -13.37
CA LEU A 377 17.13 37.27 -13.46
C LEU A 377 16.93 36.60 -14.83
N PHE A 378 16.25 37.25 -15.78
CA PHE A 378 15.90 36.69 -17.09
C PHE A 378 16.40 37.54 -18.27
N GLN A 379 17.48 38.32 -18.10
CA GLN A 379 18.18 38.87 -19.27
C GLN A 379 19.11 37.81 -19.83
N ASP A 380 18.62 37.18 -20.90
CA ASP A 380 19.34 36.28 -21.79
C ASP A 380 20.66 36.92 -22.24
N GLN A 381 21.76 36.16 -22.11
CA GLN A 381 23.02 36.46 -22.79
C GLN A 381 22.94 35.86 -24.19
N ASP A 382 22.83 36.75 -25.19
CA ASP A 382 23.08 36.47 -26.60
C ASP A 382 24.51 36.01 -26.88
#